data_AF-A0A928AE62-F1
#
_entry.id   AF-A0A928AE62-F1
#
_cell.length_a   1.000
_cell.length_b   1.000
_cell.length_c   1.000
_cell.angle_alpha   90.00
_cell.angle_beta   90.00
_cell.angle_gamma   90.00
#
_symmetry.space_group_name_H-M   'P 1'
#
loop_
_entity.id
_entity.type
_entity.pdbx_description
1 polymer ?
#
loop_
_entity_poly.entity_id
_entity_poly.type
_entity_poly.pdbx_seq_one_letter_code
_entity_poly.pdbx_strand_id
1 'polypeptide(L)'
;MNTKIYKMLRTMLLAICCVAAFGCQKPFEMTTSLAVSRDEFHLSKKAGKLYFMIYSTSSWTIELSHEASWLHLSQMSGEGQTQIDIEYDANTDLSRMVEIIVRSGAESKRVLVAQAKGVGNDIYYNLDLMVLKMLSPSKSITVAADTNVPEANLTTGFAEVLYGDEEAAGWINNVAVAADNVSFDVAENATTVERTAVVKIVFPVATVLGDVDVTATLTVQQSAQSAAFGVVPTEYEADPNGEILVTIPLNVNFVPTMYPDYKVVYTLTDEAGAEVTWLRNCRISEGMESFIASPKVNKDPQRTAILRLTLVDASEQELDTRSVTITQGQSDMNASDTDIDQPEIKDPEEDF
;
A
#
# COMPACT_ATOMS: atom_id res chain seq x y z
N MET A 1 54.72 51.36 -85.53
CA MET A 1 54.07 50.60 -84.44
C MET A 1 54.71 49.22 -84.37
N ASN A 2 55.28 48.85 -83.23
CA ASN A 2 56.42 47.93 -83.08
C ASN A 2 56.09 46.43 -83.24
N THR A 3 56.75 45.75 -84.19
CA THR A 3 56.72 44.28 -84.40
C THR A 3 57.19 43.46 -83.19
N LYS A 4 57.84 44.08 -82.20
CA LYS A 4 58.19 43.45 -80.92
C LYS A 4 56.99 43.22 -80.00
N ILE A 5 55.95 44.06 -80.08
CA ILE A 5 54.77 43.97 -79.21
C ILE A 5 53.88 42.78 -79.61
N TYR A 6 53.77 42.49 -80.92
CA TYR A 6 52.96 41.37 -81.44
C TYR A 6 53.58 39.99 -81.18
N LYS A 7 54.93 39.91 -81.15
CA LYS A 7 55.64 38.68 -80.75
C LYS A 7 55.48 38.41 -79.25
N MET A 8 55.54 39.44 -78.42
CA MET A 8 55.39 39.32 -76.96
C MET A 8 53.95 38.97 -76.54
N LEU A 9 52.93 39.47 -77.24
CA LEU A 9 51.54 39.09 -77.01
C LEU A 9 51.23 37.64 -77.45
N ARG A 10 51.86 37.14 -78.53
CA ARG A 10 51.67 35.75 -78.99
C ARG A 10 52.32 34.72 -78.08
N THR A 11 53.51 34.99 -77.52
CA THR A 11 54.12 34.10 -76.52
C THR A 11 53.40 34.15 -75.18
N MET A 12 52.83 35.30 -74.80
CA MET A 12 52.03 35.42 -73.57
C MET A 12 50.67 34.70 -73.68
N LEU A 13 50.03 34.71 -74.85
CA LEU A 13 48.77 33.98 -75.07
C LEU A 13 48.96 32.45 -75.17
N LEU A 14 50.11 31.99 -75.68
CA LEU A 14 50.42 30.56 -75.79
C LEU A 14 50.86 29.96 -74.44
N ALA A 15 51.54 30.74 -73.58
CA ALA A 15 51.89 30.31 -72.23
C ALA A 15 50.67 30.24 -71.29
N ILE A 16 49.65 31.08 -71.50
CA ILE A 16 48.40 31.05 -70.72
C ILE A 16 47.50 29.87 -71.12
N CYS A 17 47.55 29.42 -72.38
CA CYS A 17 46.79 28.23 -72.82
C CYS A 17 47.39 26.90 -72.32
N CYS A 18 48.71 26.81 -72.11
CA CYS A 18 49.35 25.59 -71.61
C CYS A 18 49.16 25.35 -70.10
N VAL A 19 48.85 26.39 -69.31
CA VAL A 19 48.59 26.26 -67.86
C VAL A 19 47.14 25.86 -67.56
N ALA A 20 46.22 26.00 -68.54
CA ALA A 20 44.82 25.59 -68.38
C ALA A 20 44.56 24.08 -68.63
N ALA A 21 45.56 23.31 -69.06
CA ALA A 21 45.39 21.89 -69.43
C ALA A 21 45.86 20.87 -68.37
N PHE A 22 46.41 21.32 -67.22
CA PHE A 22 46.71 20.45 -66.08
C PHE A 22 45.80 20.71 -64.89
N GLY A 23 44.52 20.96 -65.17
CA GLY A 23 43.47 20.74 -64.19
C GLY A 23 43.41 19.23 -63.93
N CYS A 24 44.11 18.79 -62.90
CA CYS A 24 43.97 17.45 -62.33
C CYS A 24 42.49 17.26 -61.95
N GLN A 25 41.68 16.70 -62.85
CA GLN A 25 40.37 16.19 -62.49
C GLN A 25 40.64 15.04 -61.52
N LYS A 26 40.62 15.33 -60.22
CA LYS A 26 40.39 14.28 -59.23
C LYS A 26 39.15 13.52 -59.71
N PRO A 27 39.20 12.18 -59.84
CA PRO A 27 37.99 11.43 -60.16
C PRO A 27 36.94 11.86 -59.14
N PHE A 28 35.78 12.26 -59.64
CA PHE A 28 34.64 12.54 -58.79
C PHE A 28 34.26 11.22 -58.13
N GLU A 29 34.80 10.97 -56.95
CA GLU A 29 34.36 9.87 -56.10
C GLU A 29 33.04 10.32 -55.50
N MET A 30 31.95 9.73 -56.00
CA MET A 30 30.64 9.87 -55.39
C MET A 30 30.67 9.11 -54.07
N THR A 31 31.27 9.70 -53.03
CA THR A 31 31.25 9.16 -51.67
C THR A 31 29.86 9.41 -51.10
N THR A 32 28.96 8.42 -51.17
CA THR A 32 27.75 8.47 -50.34
C THR A 32 28.19 8.40 -48.88
N SER A 33 27.99 9.50 -48.16
CA SER A 33 28.10 9.55 -46.70
C SER A 33 27.23 8.46 -46.09
N LEU A 34 27.73 7.82 -45.04
CA LEU A 34 27.06 6.75 -44.32
C LEU A 34 25.64 7.19 -43.95
N ALA A 35 24.66 6.43 -44.41
CA ALA A 35 23.26 6.66 -44.10
C ALA A 35 22.55 5.34 -43.79
N VAL A 36 21.46 5.45 -43.06
CA VAL A 36 20.54 4.36 -42.77
C VAL A 36 19.15 4.75 -43.27
N SER A 37 18.35 3.78 -43.70
CA SER A 37 16.99 4.08 -44.21
C SER A 37 16.02 4.56 -43.12
N ARG A 38 16.36 4.36 -41.86
CA ARG A 38 15.51 4.64 -40.70
C ARG A 38 16.36 4.75 -39.45
N ASP A 39 16.06 5.73 -38.62
CA ASP A 39 16.82 6.03 -37.39
C ASP A 39 16.16 5.42 -36.13
N GLU A 40 14.92 4.95 -36.22
CA GLU A 40 14.21 4.35 -35.07
C GLU A 40 13.15 3.31 -35.47
N PHE A 41 12.92 2.33 -34.59
CA PHE A 41 11.88 1.32 -34.69
C PHE A 41 11.09 1.23 -33.38
N HIS A 42 9.77 1.33 -33.48
CA HIS A 42 8.84 1.02 -32.38
C HIS A 42 8.14 -0.32 -32.67
N LEU A 43 8.49 -1.34 -31.90
CA LEU A 43 8.05 -2.71 -32.07
C LEU A 43 6.90 -3.04 -31.12
N SER A 44 5.98 -3.87 -31.58
CA SER A 44 4.99 -4.49 -30.69
C SER A 44 5.67 -5.50 -29.75
N LYS A 45 4.96 -5.91 -28.71
CA LYS A 45 5.45 -6.96 -27.80
C LYS A 45 5.63 -8.35 -28.42
N LYS A 46 5.02 -8.61 -29.58
CA LYS A 46 5.12 -9.92 -30.26
C LYS A 46 6.49 -10.07 -30.92
N ALA A 47 6.96 -11.31 -31.05
CA ALA A 47 8.12 -11.60 -31.88
C ALA A 47 7.85 -11.21 -33.34
N GLY A 48 8.91 -10.86 -34.07
CA GLY A 48 8.76 -10.45 -35.46
C GLY A 48 10.07 -10.29 -36.21
N LYS A 49 9.95 -9.89 -37.47
CA LYS A 49 11.07 -9.61 -38.37
C LYS A 49 10.86 -8.29 -39.10
N LEU A 50 11.92 -7.57 -39.36
CA LEU A 50 11.95 -6.36 -40.18
C LEU A 50 13.34 -6.16 -40.78
N TYR A 51 13.55 -5.08 -41.54
CA TYR A 51 14.87 -4.74 -42.06
C TYR A 51 15.10 -3.24 -42.09
N PHE A 52 16.37 -2.85 -42.19
CA PHE A 52 16.78 -1.51 -42.61
C PHE A 52 17.91 -1.60 -43.65
N MET A 53 18.11 -0.53 -44.40
CA MET A 53 19.19 -0.41 -45.37
C MET A 53 20.32 0.42 -44.78
N ILE A 54 21.55 -0.05 -44.97
CA ILE A 54 22.77 0.75 -44.81
C ILE A 54 23.20 1.20 -46.21
N TYR A 55 23.55 2.48 -46.34
CA TYR A 55 24.14 3.06 -47.54
C TYR A 55 25.53 3.58 -47.20
N SER A 56 26.56 3.03 -47.85
CA SER A 56 27.97 3.39 -47.66
C SER A 56 28.75 3.13 -48.94
N THR A 57 29.79 3.91 -49.24
CA THR A 57 30.79 3.58 -50.27
C THR A 57 31.98 2.79 -49.75
N SER A 58 32.03 2.52 -48.45
CA SER A 58 33.14 1.84 -47.77
C SER A 58 32.64 0.69 -46.91
N SER A 59 33.58 -0.10 -46.39
CA SER A 59 33.27 -1.12 -45.38
C SER A 59 32.70 -0.48 -44.12
N TRP A 60 31.76 -1.19 -43.49
CA TRP A 60 31.07 -0.74 -42.30
C TRP A 60 30.99 -1.86 -41.26
N THR A 61 30.83 -1.47 -40.00
CA THR A 61 30.61 -2.36 -38.86
C THR A 61 29.40 -1.91 -38.06
N ILE A 62 28.80 -2.87 -37.34
CA ILE A 62 27.70 -2.66 -36.42
C ILE A 62 28.18 -3.03 -35.01
N GLU A 63 27.76 -2.22 -34.05
CA GLU A 63 27.92 -2.45 -32.62
C GLU A 63 26.57 -2.18 -31.94
N LEU A 64 26.22 -2.96 -30.93
CA LEU A 64 25.05 -2.66 -30.09
C LEU A 64 25.50 -1.81 -28.89
N SER A 65 24.69 -0.84 -28.47
CA SER A 65 25.04 -0.02 -27.30
C SER A 65 25.18 -0.81 -26.00
N HIS A 66 24.58 -2.00 -25.93
CA HIS A 66 24.75 -3.01 -24.89
C HIS A 66 24.33 -4.39 -25.43
N GLU A 67 24.65 -5.46 -24.70
CA GLU A 67 24.22 -6.81 -25.07
C GLU A 67 22.68 -6.91 -25.05
N ALA A 68 22.09 -7.31 -26.18
CA ALA A 68 20.66 -7.48 -26.36
C ALA A 68 20.36 -8.86 -26.94
N SER A 69 20.23 -9.87 -26.07
CA SER A 69 19.99 -11.26 -26.47
C SER A 69 18.68 -11.47 -27.25
N TRP A 70 17.74 -10.52 -27.14
CA TRP A 70 16.43 -10.53 -27.81
C TRP A 70 16.43 -9.95 -29.23
N LEU A 71 17.55 -9.37 -29.68
CA LEU A 71 17.70 -8.74 -30.99
C LEU A 71 18.78 -9.46 -31.80
N HIS A 72 18.42 -9.96 -32.98
CA HIS A 72 19.32 -10.69 -33.86
C HIS A 72 19.46 -9.98 -35.20
N LEU A 73 20.70 -9.65 -35.58
CA LEU A 73 21.02 -9.02 -36.86
C LEU A 73 21.62 -10.06 -37.80
N SER A 74 21.26 -10.00 -39.09
CA SER A 74 21.75 -10.96 -40.10
C SER A 74 23.27 -10.94 -40.30
N GLN A 75 23.91 -9.79 -40.03
CA GLN A 75 25.35 -9.58 -40.13
C GLN A 75 25.76 -8.34 -39.33
N MET A 76 27.00 -8.34 -38.82
CA MET A 76 27.55 -7.25 -37.99
C MET A 76 28.61 -6.41 -38.72
N SER A 77 28.93 -6.76 -39.96
CA SER A 77 29.84 -6.01 -40.82
C SER A 77 29.53 -6.31 -42.28
N GLY A 78 29.98 -5.43 -43.17
CA GLY A 78 29.78 -5.59 -44.60
C GLY A 78 30.35 -4.41 -45.38
N GLU A 79 29.96 -4.31 -46.65
CA GLU A 79 30.46 -3.28 -47.57
C GLU A 79 29.34 -2.77 -48.46
N GLY A 80 29.45 -1.51 -48.88
CA GLY A 80 28.52 -0.94 -49.84
C GLY A 80 27.12 -0.74 -49.26
N GLN A 81 26.15 -0.74 -50.16
CA GLN A 81 24.73 -0.74 -49.81
C GLN A 81 24.27 -2.15 -49.42
N THR A 82 23.70 -2.31 -48.23
CA THR A 82 23.34 -3.63 -47.71
C THR A 82 22.02 -3.60 -46.94
N GLN A 83 21.21 -4.65 -47.10
CA GLN A 83 20.04 -4.89 -46.26
C GLN A 83 20.44 -5.66 -45.01
N ILE A 84 20.03 -5.16 -43.84
CA ILE A 84 20.20 -5.85 -42.55
C ILE A 84 18.83 -6.33 -42.09
N ASP A 85 18.67 -7.65 -42.02
CA ASP A 85 17.48 -8.25 -41.46
C ASP A 85 17.61 -8.28 -39.94
N ILE A 86 16.53 -7.90 -39.27
CA ILE A 86 16.38 -7.89 -37.82
C ILE A 86 15.32 -8.91 -37.46
N GLU A 87 15.69 -9.90 -36.66
CA GLU A 87 14.75 -10.77 -35.96
C GLU A 87 14.73 -10.38 -34.48
N TYR A 88 13.55 -10.32 -33.89
CA TYR A 88 13.40 -9.96 -32.48
C TYR A 88 12.40 -10.86 -31.78
N ASP A 89 12.75 -11.23 -30.56
CA ASP A 89 11.94 -12.11 -29.72
C ASP A 89 10.69 -11.38 -29.19
N ALA A 90 9.70 -12.16 -28.73
CA ALA A 90 8.60 -11.60 -27.98
C ALA A 90 9.13 -10.97 -26.68
N ASN A 91 8.57 -9.83 -26.30
CA ASN A 91 8.82 -9.23 -25.00
C ASN A 91 7.73 -9.70 -24.04
N THR A 92 8.10 -10.33 -22.93
CA THR A 92 7.19 -10.69 -21.83
C THR A 92 7.24 -9.70 -20.66
N ASP A 93 8.22 -8.79 -20.68
CA ASP A 93 8.60 -7.99 -19.53
C ASP A 93 8.26 -6.51 -19.72
N LEU A 94 8.94 -5.62 -19.00
CA LEU A 94 8.91 -4.18 -19.25
C LEU A 94 9.40 -3.86 -20.67
N SER A 95 9.06 -2.67 -21.14
CA SER A 95 9.54 -2.18 -22.42
C SER A 95 11.07 -2.11 -22.44
N ARG A 96 11.69 -2.54 -23.54
CA ARG A 96 13.15 -2.66 -23.69
C ARG A 96 13.64 -1.95 -24.95
N MET A 97 14.89 -1.51 -24.97
CA MET A 97 15.47 -0.85 -26.14
C MET A 97 16.96 -1.13 -26.29
N VAL A 98 17.48 -1.01 -27.51
CA VAL A 98 18.91 -1.03 -27.82
C VAL A 98 19.21 -0.09 -28.99
N GLU A 99 20.38 0.54 -29.01
CA GLU A 99 20.84 1.29 -30.19
C GLU A 99 21.75 0.40 -31.04
N ILE A 100 21.46 0.32 -32.33
CA ILE A 100 22.35 -0.23 -33.34
C ILE A 100 23.24 0.91 -33.84
N ILE A 101 24.54 0.81 -33.61
CA ILE A 101 25.54 1.81 -33.98
C ILE A 101 26.26 1.31 -35.23
N VAL A 102 25.98 1.94 -36.38
CA VAL A 102 26.67 1.66 -37.65
C VAL A 102 27.84 2.61 -37.79
N ARG A 103 29.03 2.09 -38.13
CA ARG A 103 30.26 2.87 -38.33
C ARG A 103 30.84 2.60 -39.71
N SER A 104 31.31 3.66 -40.38
CA SER A 104 32.04 3.59 -41.65
C SER A 104 33.12 4.67 -41.64
N GLY A 105 34.39 4.26 -41.55
CA GLY A 105 35.50 5.19 -41.33
C GLY A 105 35.30 6.04 -40.07
N ALA A 106 35.23 7.36 -40.23
CA ALA A 106 35.01 8.32 -39.15
C ALA A 106 33.52 8.65 -38.90
N GLU A 107 32.61 8.18 -39.76
CA GLU A 107 31.18 8.45 -39.64
C GLU A 107 30.48 7.39 -38.78
N SER A 108 29.42 7.81 -38.09
CA SER A 108 28.55 6.90 -37.35
C SER A 108 27.08 7.29 -37.47
N LYS A 109 26.21 6.29 -37.53
CA LYS A 109 24.74 6.42 -37.48
C LYS A 109 24.19 5.52 -36.40
N ARG A 110 23.09 5.96 -35.77
CA ARG A 110 22.43 5.22 -34.70
C ARG A 110 21.01 4.90 -35.14
N VAL A 111 20.59 3.66 -34.90
CA VAL A 111 19.22 3.20 -35.11
C VAL A 111 18.69 2.72 -33.77
N LEU A 112 17.71 3.44 -33.20
CA LEU A 112 17.06 3.04 -31.96
C LEU A 112 16.07 1.91 -32.24
N VAL A 113 16.14 0.80 -31.50
CA VAL A 113 15.13 -0.25 -31.55
C VAL A 113 14.46 -0.33 -30.18
N ALA A 114 13.20 0.08 -30.09
CA ALA A 114 12.41 0.05 -28.87
C ALA A 114 11.24 -0.94 -29.02
N GLN A 115 11.08 -1.84 -28.06
CA GLN A 115 10.02 -2.84 -28.05
C GLN A 115 9.07 -2.63 -26.88
N ALA A 116 7.77 -2.55 -27.18
CA ALA A 116 6.71 -2.37 -26.20
C ALA A 116 6.67 -3.51 -25.16
N LYS A 117 6.14 -3.20 -23.97
CA LYS A 117 6.02 -4.14 -22.84
C LYS A 117 5.18 -5.37 -23.17
N GLY A 118 5.58 -6.51 -22.63
CA GLY A 118 4.91 -7.80 -22.75
C GLY A 118 3.70 -7.99 -21.86
N VAL A 119 3.80 -7.45 -20.65
CA VAL A 119 2.80 -7.60 -19.59
C VAL A 119 1.50 -6.93 -20.02
N GLY A 120 0.46 -7.75 -20.20
CA GLY A 120 -0.93 -7.30 -20.22
C GLY A 120 -1.41 -7.17 -18.78
N ASN A 121 -2.27 -6.18 -18.54
CA ASN A 121 -2.66 -5.56 -17.26
C ASN A 121 -1.78 -4.36 -16.94
N ASP A 122 -2.41 -3.24 -16.60
CA ASP A 122 -1.71 -2.05 -16.13
C ASP A 122 -0.88 -2.40 -14.88
N ILE A 123 0.25 -1.72 -14.70
CA ILE A 123 1.03 -1.91 -13.48
C ILE A 123 0.23 -1.25 -12.35
N TYR A 124 0.01 -1.98 -11.26
CA TYR A 124 -0.82 -1.57 -10.14
C TYR A 124 -0.13 -1.88 -8.82
N TYR A 125 -0.49 -1.08 -7.83
CA TYR A 125 -0.23 -1.33 -6.42
C TYR A 125 -1.52 -0.98 -5.69
N ASN A 126 -2.22 -1.98 -5.15
CA ASN A 126 -3.52 -1.82 -4.52
C ASN A 126 -3.39 -2.09 -3.03
N LEU A 127 -4.04 -1.28 -2.21
CA LEU A 127 -4.18 -1.52 -0.78
C LEU A 127 -5.51 -2.21 -0.52
N ASP A 128 -5.53 -3.16 0.42
CA ASP A 128 -6.76 -3.83 0.87
C ASP A 128 -7.72 -2.87 1.59
N LEU A 129 -7.22 -1.69 1.98
CA LEU A 129 -7.98 -0.65 2.65
C LEU A 129 -7.67 0.72 2.05
N MET A 130 -8.72 1.50 1.77
CA MET A 130 -8.60 2.88 1.25
C MET A 130 -8.78 3.94 2.34
N VAL A 131 -9.51 3.62 3.41
CA VAL A 131 -9.77 4.53 4.53
C VAL A 131 -9.59 3.77 5.85
N LEU A 132 -8.63 4.19 6.65
CA LEU A 132 -8.41 3.73 8.01
C LEU A 132 -9.02 4.73 8.99
N LYS A 133 -9.89 4.24 9.87
CA LYS A 133 -10.45 5.02 10.99
C LYS A 133 -10.02 4.41 12.30
N MET A 134 -9.49 5.23 13.19
CA MET A 134 -8.98 4.78 14.48
C MET A 134 -9.22 5.81 15.58
N LEU A 135 -9.11 5.36 16.82
CA LEU A 135 -9.22 6.19 18.02
C LEU A 135 -7.94 7.00 18.31
N SER A 136 -7.99 7.83 19.34
CA SER A 136 -6.88 8.69 19.74
C SER A 136 -5.55 7.99 20.06
N PRO A 137 -5.47 6.76 20.62
CA PRO A 137 -4.19 6.19 21.04
C PRO A 137 -3.20 5.98 19.88
N SER A 138 -1.91 5.97 20.21
CA SER A 138 -0.86 5.61 19.24
C SER A 138 -0.97 4.15 18.81
N LYS A 139 -0.54 3.86 17.58
CA LYS A 139 -0.63 2.50 17.03
C LYS A 139 0.30 2.28 15.84
N SER A 140 0.92 1.10 15.78
CA SER A 140 1.55 0.60 14.55
C SER A 140 0.50 -0.07 13.67
N ILE A 141 0.48 0.35 12.40
CA ILE A 141 -0.50 -0.07 11.42
C ILE A 141 0.21 -0.90 10.34
N THR A 142 -0.44 -1.97 9.90
CA THR A 142 -0.07 -2.73 8.71
C THR A 142 -1.31 -2.87 7.84
N VAL A 143 -1.23 -2.43 6.60
CA VAL A 143 -2.27 -2.59 5.57
C VAL A 143 -1.73 -3.51 4.49
N ALA A 144 -2.42 -4.62 4.24
CA ALA A 144 -2.05 -5.55 3.17
C ALA A 144 -2.17 -4.89 1.79
N ALA A 145 -1.33 -5.33 0.87
CA ALA A 145 -1.25 -4.82 -0.49
C ALA A 145 -1.16 -5.97 -1.50
N ASP A 146 -1.71 -5.72 -2.68
CA ASP A 146 -1.56 -6.57 -3.86
C ASP A 146 -0.92 -5.75 -4.98
N THR A 147 0.09 -6.31 -5.64
CA THR A 147 0.88 -5.57 -6.62
C THR A 147 1.43 -6.48 -7.71
N ASN A 148 1.53 -5.92 -8.92
CA ASN A 148 2.34 -6.48 -10.00
C ASN A 148 3.53 -5.56 -10.36
N VAL A 149 3.85 -4.57 -9.50
CA VAL A 149 5.06 -3.74 -9.64
C VAL A 149 6.29 -4.65 -9.60
N PRO A 150 7.18 -4.58 -10.61
CA PRO A 150 8.39 -5.39 -10.64
C PRO A 150 9.29 -5.15 -9.42
N GLU A 151 9.95 -6.19 -8.92
CA GLU A 151 10.80 -6.13 -7.73
C GLU A 151 11.88 -5.05 -7.80
N ALA A 152 12.47 -4.84 -8.98
CA ALA A 152 13.44 -3.78 -9.21
C ALA A 152 12.87 -2.37 -8.92
N ASN A 153 11.59 -2.14 -9.24
CA ASN A 153 10.91 -0.86 -9.00
C ASN A 153 10.36 -0.74 -7.56
N LEU A 154 10.14 -1.85 -6.85
CA LEU A 154 9.72 -1.80 -5.45
C LEU A 154 10.74 -1.10 -4.57
N THR A 155 12.04 -1.27 -4.87
CA THR A 155 13.13 -0.62 -4.10
C THR A 155 13.19 0.90 -4.27
N THR A 156 12.56 1.43 -5.32
CA THR A 156 12.43 2.87 -5.59
C THR A 156 11.10 3.45 -5.12
N GLY A 157 10.22 2.61 -4.57
CA GLY A 157 8.96 3.03 -3.99
C GLY A 157 9.17 3.91 -2.77
N PHE A 158 8.37 4.97 -2.67
CA PHE A 158 8.36 5.86 -1.52
C PHE A 158 6.94 6.23 -1.13
N ALA A 159 6.79 6.77 0.07
CA ALA A 159 5.52 7.28 0.55
C ALA A 159 5.64 8.78 0.89
N GLU A 160 4.61 9.53 0.53
CA GLU A 160 4.39 10.91 0.91
C GLU A 160 3.21 10.96 1.88
N VAL A 161 3.37 11.62 3.02
CA VAL A 161 2.24 11.87 3.93
C VAL A 161 1.76 13.30 3.70
N LEU A 162 0.51 13.42 3.25
CA LEU A 162 -0.15 14.69 2.97
C LEU A 162 -1.08 15.02 4.13
N TYR A 163 -0.80 16.10 4.84
CA TYR A 163 -1.61 16.56 5.96
C TYR A 163 -2.61 17.62 5.49
N GLY A 164 -3.84 17.59 6.01
CA GLY A 164 -4.81 18.65 5.71
C GLY A 164 -4.44 20.01 6.34
N ASP A 165 -3.68 19.96 7.43
CA ASP A 165 -3.13 21.10 8.15
C ASP A 165 -1.63 20.86 8.36
N GLU A 166 -0.80 21.61 7.63
CA GLU A 166 0.66 21.51 7.66
C GLU A 166 1.24 21.91 9.02
N GLU A 167 0.56 22.75 9.80
CA GLU A 167 1.00 23.12 11.15
C GLU A 167 0.81 21.96 12.15
N ALA A 168 -0.06 21.00 11.82
CA ALA A 168 -0.36 19.81 12.60
C ALA A 168 0.27 18.53 12.01
N ALA A 169 1.31 18.65 11.19
CA ALA A 169 2.00 17.53 10.55
C ALA A 169 2.87 16.69 11.53
N GLY A 170 3.29 15.51 11.08
CA GLY A 170 4.30 14.68 11.77
C GLY A 170 3.76 13.61 12.72
N TRP A 171 2.45 13.35 12.72
CA TRP A 171 1.86 12.29 13.55
C TRP A 171 1.78 10.92 12.87
N ILE A 172 2.12 10.83 11.58
CA ILE A 172 2.39 9.55 10.89
C ILE A 172 3.89 9.48 10.58
N ASN A 173 4.55 8.43 11.05
CA ASN A 173 5.99 8.24 10.93
C ASN A 173 6.34 6.81 10.51
N ASN A 174 7.61 6.56 10.21
CA ASN A 174 8.15 5.23 9.90
C ASN A 174 7.37 4.49 8.79
N VAL A 175 6.96 5.22 7.75
CA VAL A 175 6.24 4.62 6.63
C VAL A 175 7.18 3.72 5.85
N ALA A 176 6.86 2.43 5.81
CA ALA A 176 7.57 1.41 5.07
C ALA A 176 6.62 0.80 4.02
N VAL A 177 7.08 0.74 2.78
CA VAL A 177 6.34 0.21 1.64
C VAL A 177 7.01 -1.08 1.19
N ALA A 178 6.24 -2.16 1.11
CA ALA A 178 6.69 -3.48 0.67
C ALA A 178 5.78 -4.02 -0.45
N ALA A 179 6.10 -5.19 -0.99
CA ALA A 179 5.27 -5.82 -2.04
C ALA A 179 3.87 -6.19 -1.53
N ASP A 180 3.81 -6.71 -0.31
CA ASP A 180 2.66 -7.37 0.30
C ASP A 180 1.95 -6.50 1.34
N ASN A 181 2.56 -5.38 1.75
CA ASN A 181 1.97 -4.48 2.72
C ASN A 181 2.58 -3.07 2.69
N VAL A 182 1.88 -2.14 3.33
CA VAL A 182 2.40 -0.86 3.81
C VAL A 182 2.24 -0.83 5.32
N SER A 183 3.29 -0.41 6.02
CA SER A 183 3.28 -0.23 7.48
C SER A 183 3.73 1.16 7.89
N PHE A 184 3.22 1.65 9.01
CA PHE A 184 3.56 2.96 9.55
C PHE A 184 3.12 3.08 11.01
N ASP A 185 3.70 4.05 11.72
CA ASP A 185 3.33 4.39 13.09
C ASP A 185 2.46 5.64 13.11
N VAL A 186 1.37 5.56 13.87
CA VAL A 186 0.47 6.68 14.17
C VAL A 186 0.68 7.10 15.62
N ALA A 187 1.02 8.36 15.84
CA ALA A 187 1.15 8.93 17.18
C ALA A 187 -0.23 9.13 17.84
N GLU A 188 -0.26 9.35 19.16
CA GLU A 188 -1.49 9.67 19.87
C GLU A 188 -2.07 11.02 19.38
N ASN A 189 -3.39 11.10 19.22
CA ASN A 189 -4.10 12.35 19.00
C ASN A 189 -4.48 12.98 20.35
N ALA A 190 -3.57 13.78 20.89
CA ALA A 190 -3.78 14.54 22.12
C ALA A 190 -4.61 15.83 21.91
N THR A 191 -5.12 16.06 20.70
CA THR A 191 -5.98 17.22 20.41
C THR A 191 -7.44 16.92 20.73
N THR A 192 -8.30 17.93 20.69
CA THR A 192 -9.76 17.77 20.90
C THR A 192 -10.53 17.56 19.60
N VAL A 193 -9.83 17.51 18.46
CA VAL A 193 -10.44 17.46 17.13
C VAL A 193 -9.93 16.21 16.39
N GLU A 194 -10.78 15.63 15.55
CA GLU A 194 -10.35 14.60 14.62
C GLU A 194 -9.31 15.16 13.65
N ARG A 195 -8.28 14.37 13.35
CA ARG A 195 -7.26 14.72 12.36
C ARG A 195 -7.23 13.72 11.22
N THR A 196 -6.88 14.20 10.03
CA THR A 196 -6.84 13.40 8.80
C THR A 196 -5.53 13.65 8.05
N ALA A 197 -4.97 12.58 7.49
CA ALA A 197 -3.85 12.63 6.55
C ALA A 197 -4.05 11.59 5.45
N VAL A 198 -3.36 11.77 4.32
CA VAL A 198 -3.30 10.80 3.23
C VAL A 198 -1.89 10.27 3.13
N VAL A 199 -1.73 8.95 3.25
CA VAL A 199 -0.49 8.26 2.91
C VAL A 199 -0.56 7.90 1.44
N LYS A 200 0.22 8.60 0.61
CA LYS A 200 0.31 8.40 -0.84
C LYS A 200 1.58 7.60 -1.14
N ILE A 201 1.41 6.38 -1.64
CA ILE A 201 2.50 5.53 -2.11
C ILE A 201 2.73 5.82 -3.59
N VAL A 202 4.00 5.93 -3.98
CA VAL A 202 4.44 6.20 -5.35
C VAL A 202 5.55 5.23 -5.73
N PHE A 203 5.38 4.52 -6.84
CA PHE A 203 6.43 3.76 -7.50
C PHE A 203 6.73 4.37 -8.86
N PRO A 204 7.91 5.00 -9.03
CA PRO A 204 8.35 5.46 -10.33
C PRO A 204 8.71 4.25 -11.20
N VAL A 205 7.99 4.07 -12.30
CA VAL A 205 8.24 3.01 -13.27
C VAL A 205 8.68 3.63 -14.59
N ALA A 206 9.96 3.45 -14.92
CA ALA A 206 10.48 3.85 -16.21
C ALA A 206 9.83 3.04 -17.33
N THR A 207 9.19 3.73 -18.28
CA THR A 207 8.63 3.11 -19.49
C THR A 207 9.20 3.78 -20.74
N VAL A 208 9.10 3.12 -21.89
CA VAL A 208 9.52 3.68 -23.19
C VAL A 208 8.74 4.94 -23.58
N LEU A 209 7.58 5.21 -22.97
CA LEU A 209 6.78 6.42 -23.22
C LEU A 209 7.05 7.53 -22.20
N GLY A 210 8.00 7.33 -21.29
CA GLY A 210 8.28 8.20 -20.15
C GLY A 210 8.04 7.49 -18.82
N ASP A 211 8.52 8.10 -17.75
CA ASP A 211 8.29 7.60 -16.39
C ASP A 211 6.80 7.68 -16.07
N VAL A 212 6.28 6.60 -15.50
CA VAL A 212 4.89 6.49 -15.02
C VAL A 212 4.93 6.23 -13.53
N ASP A 213 4.23 7.06 -12.77
CA ASP A 213 4.01 6.83 -11.35
C ASP A 213 2.84 5.88 -11.15
N VAL A 214 3.13 4.69 -10.62
CA VAL A 214 2.09 3.81 -10.07
C VAL A 214 1.80 4.29 -8.65
N THR A 215 0.55 4.67 -8.39
CA THR A 215 0.18 5.32 -7.12
C THR A 215 -0.92 4.57 -6.39
N ALA A 216 -0.84 4.60 -5.06
CA ALA A 216 -1.89 4.14 -4.16
C ALA A 216 -2.07 5.16 -3.04
N THR A 217 -3.28 5.27 -2.50
CA THR A 217 -3.59 6.23 -1.44
C THR A 217 -4.38 5.58 -0.33
N LEU A 218 -3.96 5.80 0.91
CA LEU A 218 -4.70 5.46 2.12
C LEU A 218 -5.05 6.75 2.87
N THR A 219 -6.33 6.99 3.12
CA THR A 219 -6.77 8.05 4.03
C THR A 219 -6.75 7.54 5.46
N VAL A 220 -6.03 8.22 6.35
CA VAL A 220 -5.98 7.91 7.78
C VAL A 220 -6.76 8.98 8.54
N GLN A 221 -7.81 8.57 9.25
CA GLN A 221 -8.63 9.41 10.12
C GLN A 221 -8.45 8.96 11.57
N GLN A 222 -7.99 9.87 12.42
CA GLN A 222 -7.77 9.59 13.83
C GLN A 222 -8.63 10.50 14.71
N SER A 223 -9.52 9.87 15.48
CA SER A 223 -10.42 10.57 16.41
C SER A 223 -9.64 11.22 17.56
N ALA A 224 -10.27 12.18 18.23
CA ALA A 224 -9.83 12.71 19.53
C ALA A 224 -10.35 11.86 20.71
N GLN A 225 -11.23 10.89 20.44
CA GLN A 225 -11.83 10.06 21.47
C GLN A 225 -10.97 8.83 21.82
N SER A 226 -10.87 8.53 23.11
CA SER A 226 -10.36 7.25 23.62
C SER A 226 -11.44 6.17 23.56
N ALA A 227 -11.03 4.92 23.77
CA ALA A 227 -11.94 3.78 23.76
C ALA A 227 -12.94 3.89 24.91
N ALA A 228 -14.21 3.68 24.61
CA ALA A 228 -15.30 3.80 25.58
C ALA A 228 -16.38 2.74 25.31
N PHE A 229 -17.11 2.41 26.37
CA PHE A 229 -18.23 1.47 26.32
C PHE A 229 -19.43 1.97 27.14
N GLY A 230 -20.61 1.46 26.79
CA GLY A 230 -21.84 1.68 27.55
C GLY A 230 -22.14 0.51 28.49
N VAL A 231 -23.00 0.74 29.48
CA VAL A 231 -23.58 -0.33 30.33
C VAL A 231 -25.07 -0.07 30.52
N VAL A 232 -25.88 -1.12 30.45
CA VAL A 232 -27.33 -1.04 30.68
C VAL A 232 -27.80 -2.30 31.41
N PRO A 233 -28.52 -2.17 32.53
CA PRO A 233 -28.87 -0.94 33.23
C PRO A 233 -27.68 -0.40 34.08
N THR A 234 -27.76 0.87 34.50
CA THR A 234 -26.81 1.47 35.45
C THR A 234 -27.22 1.27 36.92
N GLU A 235 -28.44 0.79 37.16
CA GLU A 235 -28.99 0.45 38.47
C GLU A 235 -29.80 -0.84 38.35
N TYR A 236 -29.71 -1.73 39.34
CA TYR A 236 -30.40 -3.01 39.36
C TYR A 236 -30.95 -3.34 40.74
N GLU A 237 -32.23 -3.70 40.80
CA GLU A 237 -32.89 -4.22 42.01
C GLU A 237 -32.90 -5.76 41.97
N ALA A 238 -32.19 -6.37 42.92
CA ALA A 238 -31.87 -7.78 42.90
C ALA A 238 -32.94 -8.66 43.58
N ASP A 239 -33.63 -9.51 42.79
CA ASP A 239 -34.40 -10.62 43.35
C ASP A 239 -33.44 -11.65 43.98
N PRO A 240 -33.61 -12.02 45.27
CA PRO A 240 -32.80 -13.03 45.96
C PRO A 240 -32.75 -14.41 45.31
N ASN A 241 -33.71 -14.73 44.43
CA ASN A 241 -33.73 -15.95 43.64
C ASN A 241 -33.42 -15.72 42.16
N GLY A 242 -33.25 -14.47 41.74
CA GLY A 242 -33.02 -14.10 40.34
C GLY A 242 -31.55 -14.12 39.95
N GLU A 243 -31.29 -14.08 38.65
CA GLU A 243 -29.98 -13.71 38.12
C GLU A 243 -29.97 -12.22 37.81
N ILE A 244 -28.86 -11.56 38.12
CA ILE A 244 -28.56 -10.20 37.68
C ILE A 244 -27.86 -10.32 36.35
N LEU A 245 -28.43 -9.65 35.34
CA LEU A 245 -27.85 -9.51 34.01
C LEU A 245 -27.60 -8.03 33.74
N VAL A 246 -26.33 -7.64 33.74
CA VAL A 246 -25.91 -6.30 33.28
C VAL A 246 -25.37 -6.46 31.87
N THR A 247 -26.02 -5.83 30.89
CA THR A 247 -25.57 -5.88 29.50
C THR A 247 -24.51 -4.82 29.27
N ILE A 248 -23.40 -5.25 28.67
CA ILE A 248 -22.45 -4.33 28.07
C ILE A 248 -22.83 -4.27 26.60
N PRO A 249 -23.54 -3.22 26.13
CA PRO A 249 -23.82 -3.10 24.71
C PRO A 249 -22.52 -3.20 23.92
N LEU A 250 -22.53 -4.07 22.89
CA LEU A 250 -21.50 -4.17 21.85
C LEU A 250 -21.27 -2.86 21.08
N ASN A 251 -22.05 -1.81 21.36
CA ASN A 251 -21.85 -0.45 20.87
C ASN A 251 -20.68 0.22 21.61
N VAL A 252 -19.50 -0.34 21.42
CA VAL A 252 -18.24 0.34 21.70
C VAL A 252 -17.98 1.39 20.62
N ASN A 253 -17.23 2.45 20.94
CA ASN A 253 -16.84 3.45 19.94
C ASN A 253 -15.64 3.04 19.08
N PHE A 254 -15.20 1.78 19.17
CA PHE A 254 -14.08 1.22 18.43
C PHE A 254 -14.46 -0.04 17.66
N VAL A 255 -13.62 -0.43 16.70
CA VAL A 255 -13.79 -1.68 15.96
C VAL A 255 -13.02 -2.78 16.71
N PRO A 256 -13.66 -3.84 17.25
CA PRO A 256 -12.97 -4.86 18.05
C PRO A 256 -11.84 -5.58 17.30
N THR A 257 -11.99 -5.82 16.00
CA THR A 257 -10.91 -6.43 15.19
C THR A 257 -9.69 -5.53 15.05
N MET A 258 -9.85 -4.22 15.19
CA MET A 258 -8.73 -3.29 15.28
C MET A 258 -8.09 -3.35 16.67
N TYR A 259 -8.85 -3.56 17.74
CA TYR A 259 -8.37 -3.57 19.13
C TYR A 259 -8.66 -4.92 19.82
N PRO A 260 -8.05 -6.03 19.34
CA PRO A 260 -8.39 -7.37 19.83
C PRO A 260 -7.98 -7.60 21.28
N ASP A 261 -7.04 -6.83 21.81
CA ASP A 261 -6.52 -6.97 23.18
C ASP A 261 -7.35 -6.21 24.21
N TYR A 262 -8.35 -5.43 23.79
CA TYR A 262 -9.22 -4.70 24.72
C TYR A 262 -10.18 -5.68 25.40
N LYS A 263 -10.20 -5.65 26.73
CA LYS A 263 -11.08 -6.51 27.56
C LYS A 263 -11.74 -5.69 28.67
N VAL A 264 -12.93 -6.11 29.09
CA VAL A 264 -13.56 -5.55 30.30
C VAL A 264 -13.23 -6.45 31.48
N VAL A 265 -12.72 -5.85 32.54
CA VAL A 265 -12.56 -6.47 33.86
C VAL A 265 -13.60 -5.90 34.82
N TYR A 266 -13.87 -6.58 35.92
CA TYR A 266 -14.79 -6.07 36.93
C TYR A 266 -14.20 -6.11 38.34
N THR A 267 -14.63 -5.15 39.15
CA THR A 267 -14.49 -5.19 40.60
C THR A 267 -15.86 -4.98 41.25
N LEU A 268 -16.05 -5.57 42.42
CA LEU A 268 -17.32 -5.56 43.12
C LEU A 268 -17.08 -5.21 44.58
N THR A 269 -17.56 -4.04 44.98
CA THR A 269 -17.41 -3.53 46.35
C THR A 269 -18.74 -3.05 46.91
N ASP A 270 -18.87 -2.94 48.22
CA ASP A 270 -19.96 -2.18 48.82
C ASP A 270 -19.69 -0.66 48.72
N GLU A 271 -20.59 0.15 49.30
CA GLU A 271 -20.44 1.61 49.35
C GLU A 271 -19.21 2.08 50.15
N ALA A 272 -18.72 1.24 51.08
CA ALA A 272 -17.52 1.51 51.88
C ALA A 272 -16.23 0.99 51.22
N GLY A 273 -16.32 0.35 50.04
CA GLY A 273 -15.19 -0.24 49.33
C GLY A 273 -14.79 -1.64 49.81
N ALA A 274 -15.58 -2.29 50.67
CA ALA A 274 -15.33 -3.65 51.14
C ALA A 274 -15.84 -4.71 50.15
N GLU A 275 -15.32 -5.93 50.28
CA GLU A 275 -15.68 -7.05 49.40
C GLU A 275 -17.16 -7.43 49.54
N VAL A 276 -17.84 -7.63 48.40
CA VAL A 276 -19.23 -8.05 48.35
C VAL A 276 -19.34 -9.57 48.39
N THR A 277 -19.77 -10.10 49.54
CA THR A 277 -19.88 -11.54 49.75
C THR A 277 -21.27 -12.11 49.44
N TRP A 278 -22.27 -11.25 49.19
CA TRP A 278 -23.66 -11.64 48.99
C TRP A 278 -24.05 -11.91 47.53
N LEU A 279 -23.15 -11.63 46.58
CA LEU A 279 -23.27 -12.03 45.18
C LEU A 279 -22.41 -13.28 44.93
N ARG A 280 -22.90 -14.21 44.10
CA ARG A 280 -22.18 -15.44 43.69
C ARG A 280 -22.20 -15.57 42.17
N ASN A 281 -21.37 -16.47 41.64
CA ASN A 281 -21.30 -16.79 40.22
C ASN A 281 -20.97 -15.58 39.32
N CYS A 282 -20.29 -14.58 39.88
CA CYS A 282 -19.88 -13.36 39.21
C CYS A 282 -18.92 -13.69 38.06
N ARG A 283 -19.31 -13.37 36.84
CA ARG A 283 -18.49 -13.55 35.64
C ARG A 283 -18.90 -12.56 34.57
N ILE A 284 -17.93 -12.17 33.74
CA ILE A 284 -18.17 -11.51 32.46
C ILE A 284 -18.25 -12.62 31.41
N SER A 285 -19.26 -12.57 30.53
CA SER A 285 -19.34 -13.47 29.38
C SER A 285 -18.26 -13.13 28.35
N GLU A 286 -17.84 -14.12 27.56
CA GLU A 286 -16.84 -13.91 26.52
C GLU A 286 -17.28 -12.79 25.54
N GLY A 287 -16.33 -11.96 25.09
CA GLY A 287 -16.60 -10.94 24.07
C GLY A 287 -17.34 -9.67 24.52
N MET A 288 -17.42 -9.39 25.84
CA MET A 288 -18.08 -8.21 26.42
C MET A 288 -19.60 -8.16 26.24
N GLU A 289 -20.30 -9.29 26.27
CA GLU A 289 -21.76 -9.30 26.04
C GLU A 289 -22.55 -8.98 27.32
N SER A 290 -22.10 -9.47 28.48
CA SER A 290 -22.79 -9.25 29.75
C SER A 290 -21.95 -9.57 30.99
N PHE A 291 -22.32 -8.99 32.12
CA PHE A 291 -21.96 -9.45 33.45
C PHE A 291 -23.14 -10.21 34.07
N ILE A 292 -22.84 -11.37 34.66
CA ILE A 292 -23.83 -12.24 35.29
C ILE A 292 -23.42 -12.50 36.74
N ALA A 293 -24.35 -12.30 37.67
CA ALA A 293 -24.20 -12.68 39.07
C ALA A 293 -25.55 -13.14 39.65
N SER A 294 -25.53 -13.98 40.68
CA SER A 294 -26.75 -14.40 41.40
C SER A 294 -26.69 -13.91 42.85
N PRO A 295 -27.72 -13.26 43.40
CA PRO A 295 -27.77 -12.89 44.80
C PRO A 295 -27.95 -14.10 45.72
N LYS A 296 -27.32 -14.10 46.89
CA LYS A 296 -27.55 -15.09 47.96
C LYS A 296 -28.93 -14.90 48.59
N VAL A 297 -29.53 -16.03 48.98
CA VAL A 297 -30.79 -16.09 49.72
C VAL A 297 -30.51 -15.67 51.17
N ASN A 298 -30.54 -14.37 51.43
CA ASN A 298 -30.57 -13.79 52.77
C ASN A 298 -30.99 -12.32 52.63
N LYS A 299 -32.05 -11.86 53.28
CA LYS A 299 -32.71 -10.57 52.94
C LYS A 299 -32.79 -9.59 54.12
N ASP A 300 -31.74 -9.48 54.93
CA ASP A 300 -31.68 -8.46 55.99
C ASP A 300 -30.21 -8.20 56.40
N PRO A 301 -29.77 -6.94 56.59
CA PRO A 301 -30.40 -5.69 56.16
C PRO A 301 -30.29 -5.45 54.64
N GLN A 302 -30.99 -4.40 54.16
CA GLN A 302 -30.78 -3.85 52.81
C GLN A 302 -29.27 -3.66 52.58
N ARG A 303 -28.83 -4.02 51.39
CA ARG A 303 -27.43 -3.96 51.01
C ARG A 303 -27.26 -3.48 49.58
N THR A 304 -26.19 -2.73 49.37
CA THR A 304 -25.81 -2.16 48.09
C THR A 304 -24.46 -2.75 47.68
N ALA A 305 -24.31 -3.05 46.40
CA ALA A 305 -23.03 -3.35 45.78
C ALA A 305 -22.81 -2.41 44.59
N ILE A 306 -21.57 -2.02 44.38
CA ILE A 306 -21.09 -1.25 43.24
C ILE A 306 -20.29 -2.21 42.36
N LEU A 307 -20.88 -2.58 41.24
CA LEU A 307 -20.18 -3.29 40.17
C LEU A 307 -19.45 -2.24 39.32
N ARG A 308 -18.12 -2.19 39.45
CA ARG A 308 -17.28 -1.37 38.57
C ARG A 308 -16.79 -2.23 37.41
N LEU A 309 -17.12 -1.82 36.20
CA LEU A 309 -16.67 -2.42 34.95
C LEU A 309 -15.61 -1.50 34.37
N THR A 310 -14.44 -2.04 34.04
CA THR A 310 -13.30 -1.26 33.54
C THR A 310 -12.80 -1.88 32.24
N LEU A 311 -12.81 -1.09 31.16
CA LEU A 311 -12.18 -1.43 29.90
C LEU A 311 -10.67 -1.23 30.05
N VAL A 312 -9.89 -2.26 29.75
CA VAL A 312 -8.43 -2.22 29.81
C VAL A 312 -7.80 -2.69 28.51
N ASP A 313 -6.57 -2.23 28.25
CA ASP A 313 -5.75 -2.72 27.14
C ASP A 313 -4.90 -3.95 27.51
N ALA A 314 -4.00 -4.34 26.59
CA ALA A 314 -3.06 -5.45 26.77
C ALA A 314 -2.14 -5.31 27.99
N SER A 315 -1.85 -4.07 28.41
CA SER A 315 -1.00 -3.75 29.57
C SER A 315 -1.79 -3.59 30.86
N GLU A 316 -3.10 -3.88 30.82
CA GLU A 316 -4.06 -3.63 31.90
C GLU A 316 -4.23 -2.15 32.27
N GLN A 317 -3.87 -1.24 31.35
CA GLN A 317 -4.13 0.18 31.55
C GLN A 317 -5.63 0.46 31.42
N GLU A 318 -6.18 1.20 32.38
CA GLU A 318 -7.58 1.66 32.36
C GLU A 318 -7.82 2.65 31.21
N LEU A 319 -8.81 2.32 30.35
CA LEU A 319 -9.22 3.13 29.20
C LEU A 319 -10.55 3.86 29.46
N ASP A 320 -11.52 3.15 30.04
CA ASP A 320 -12.83 3.69 30.42
C ASP A 320 -13.40 2.86 31.58
N THR A 321 -14.18 3.50 32.45
CA THR A 321 -14.80 2.86 33.60
C THR A 321 -16.27 3.25 33.69
N ARG A 322 -17.11 2.25 33.97
CA ARG A 322 -18.53 2.38 34.25
C ARG A 322 -18.86 1.73 35.58
N SER A 323 -19.95 2.15 36.20
CA SER A 323 -20.41 1.57 37.46
C SER A 323 -21.89 1.28 37.38
N VAL A 324 -22.28 0.16 37.98
CA VAL A 324 -23.66 -0.26 38.13
C VAL A 324 -23.95 -0.45 39.61
N THR A 325 -24.99 0.21 40.11
CA THR A 325 -25.45 0.06 41.49
C THR A 325 -26.41 -1.11 41.56
N ILE A 326 -26.14 -2.08 42.43
CA ILE A 326 -26.98 -3.24 42.65
C ILE A 326 -27.52 -3.18 44.07
N THR A 327 -28.82 -3.01 44.22
CA THR A 327 -29.50 -2.98 45.50
C THR A 327 -30.23 -4.30 45.73
N GLN A 328 -30.18 -4.81 46.94
CA GLN A 328 -31.04 -5.91 47.36
C GLN A 328 -31.83 -5.49 48.59
N GLY A 329 -33.15 -5.39 48.42
CA GLY A 329 -34.08 -5.01 49.47
C GLY A 329 -34.21 -6.04 50.60
N GLN A 330 -34.80 -5.58 51.70
CA GLN A 330 -35.15 -6.40 52.86
C GLN A 330 -36.31 -7.35 52.51
N SER A 331 -36.43 -8.50 53.20
CA SER A 331 -37.59 -9.36 53.04
C SER A 331 -38.79 -8.75 53.74
N ASP A 332 -39.87 -8.52 53.01
CA ASP A 332 -41.20 -8.37 53.63
C ASP A 332 -41.81 -9.71 54.04
N MET A 333 -41.16 -10.85 53.75
CA MET A 333 -41.63 -12.13 54.28
C MET A 333 -41.32 -12.19 55.78
N ASN A 334 -42.36 -11.90 56.57
CA ASN A 334 -42.47 -12.36 57.94
C ASN A 334 -42.05 -13.83 58.00
N ALA A 335 -41.25 -14.17 59.00
CA ALA A 335 -40.77 -15.53 59.27
C ALA A 335 -41.89 -16.53 59.69
N SER A 336 -43.12 -16.37 59.17
CA SER A 336 -44.30 -17.13 59.59
C SER A 336 -44.94 -18.01 58.51
N ASP A 337 -44.49 -18.01 57.25
CA ASP A 337 -45.07 -18.85 56.18
C ASP A 337 -44.25 -20.12 55.88
N THR A 338 -43.68 -20.73 56.92
CA THR A 338 -43.16 -22.11 56.86
C THR A 338 -44.04 -23.09 57.65
N ASP A 339 -45.36 -22.98 57.50
CA ASP A 339 -46.27 -24.06 57.91
C ASP A 339 -47.23 -24.36 56.74
N ILE A 340 -46.68 -25.00 55.71
CA ILE A 340 -47.49 -25.69 54.70
C ILE A 340 -47.90 -27.01 55.34
N ASP A 341 -49.18 -27.10 55.68
CA ASP A 341 -49.95 -28.29 56.09
C ASP A 341 -49.30 -29.61 55.66
N GLN A 342 -48.82 -30.38 56.63
CA GLN A 342 -48.64 -31.81 56.42
C GLN A 342 -50.02 -32.48 56.36
N PRO A 343 -50.35 -33.26 55.31
CA PRO A 343 -51.58 -34.04 55.31
C PRO A 343 -51.45 -35.17 56.34
N GLU A 344 -52.36 -35.17 57.32
CA GLU A 344 -52.58 -36.29 58.25
C GLU A 344 -52.80 -37.59 57.47
N ILE A 345 -51.84 -38.51 57.55
CA ILE A 345 -52.02 -39.89 57.13
C ILE A 345 -52.84 -40.59 58.22
N LYS A 346 -54.12 -40.83 57.95
CA LYS A 346 -54.92 -41.80 58.71
C LYS A 346 -54.51 -43.21 58.29
N ASP A 347 -53.83 -43.92 59.17
CA ASP A 347 -53.67 -45.37 59.10
C ASP A 347 -55.04 -46.05 59.28
N PRO A 348 -55.45 -46.96 58.38
CA PRO A 348 -56.54 -47.88 58.63
C PRO A 348 -56.00 -49.21 59.17
N GLU A 349 -56.79 -49.83 60.05
CA GLU A 349 -56.73 -51.22 60.52
C GLU A 349 -55.93 -51.50 61.81
N GLU A 350 -56.64 -51.46 62.94
CA GLU A 350 -56.78 -52.62 63.84
C GLU A 350 -58.17 -52.54 64.50
N ASP A 351 -59.10 -53.43 64.13
CA ASP A 351 -59.68 -54.39 65.07
C ASP A 351 -60.76 -55.28 64.42
N PHE A 352 -60.83 -56.48 64.99
CA PHE A 352 -61.61 -57.68 64.68
C PHE A 352 -63.13 -57.50 64.51
#